data_AF-A0A7L6B7X6-F1
#
_entry.id   AF-A0A7L6B7X6-F1
#
_cell.length_a   1.000
_cell.length_b   1.000
_cell.length_c   1.000
_cell.angle_alpha   90.00
_cell.angle_beta   90.00
_cell.angle_gamma   90.00
#
_symmetry.space_group_name_H-M   'P 1'
#
loop_
_entity.id
_entity.type
_entity.pdbx_description
1 polymer ?
#
loop_
_entity_poly.entity_id
_entity_poly.type
_entity_poly.pdbx_seq_one_letter_code
_entity_poly.pdbx_strand_id
1 'polypeptide(L)'
;MTLFRPRRTAEEFAAAARAQDERRRLQAQFDRDQAAAHRAERRRLDRERARADRKRRKARAKARARFWHRIGAGLRAARTIAPLLLVNAAAVGGQTGYAITRTPESWPAPARLAVALVYAATVESIALYVNWHAHDALMHRATGTATEMRRRAYLIAAVVAAMNYSHFDGEHWTPTPFAVGSGMASLLSPWLWGLHTRRAQQLQLLRADLVDETGAVFDRKRRRAFPIRTWRAERWSIEHHIRDPRVAWDGYHAERAACRAQVRPGRLGSAWAALRGRAVAIQPPAPKRASVLDESDPGVRECRKLARSMESATQGLRPRLARIAVADWSLGLWPASGRRGGQSGGQPPASGRPPAPAGPASPPPEPPEPPATPPRRPAAGRQRHREGRRRLRRAAEGDRPAAVRPAGGQARQGQQDHGQRLAQRASQEEVEAPRGAANAWTARRAPGPSPEGRTSIMPTHHALPGQPPPDAPAGQLLRMNVDPTVIQPRRVPWTLILAADLVGVLAALATGLAARLAGHLTVTAVAGIVMVLLGVALFPITTHREMDR
;
A
#
# COMPACT_ATOMS: atom_id res chain seq x y z
N MET A 1 -39.25 86.16 83.59
CA MET A 1 -38.13 86.54 82.69
C MET A 1 -38.37 85.95 81.31
N THR A 2 -39.18 86.64 80.52
CA THR A 2 -39.36 86.39 79.08
C THR A 2 -38.15 86.98 78.36
N LEU A 3 -37.21 86.12 77.98
CA LEU A 3 -36.04 86.50 77.20
C LEU A 3 -36.51 87.04 75.84
N PHE A 4 -36.39 88.35 75.68
CA PHE A 4 -36.65 89.09 74.46
C PHE A 4 -35.73 88.53 73.37
N ARG A 5 -36.27 87.63 72.54
CA ARG A 5 -35.57 87.18 71.33
C ARG A 5 -35.42 88.42 70.44
N PRO A 6 -34.20 88.86 70.08
CA PRO A 6 -34.04 89.96 69.16
C PRO A 6 -34.81 89.62 67.88
N ARG A 7 -35.74 90.50 67.49
CA ARG A 7 -36.48 90.39 66.24
C ARG A 7 -35.44 90.44 65.12
N ARG A 8 -35.15 89.26 64.56
CA ARG A 8 -34.31 89.14 63.36
C ARG A 8 -34.85 90.11 62.31
N THR A 9 -33.97 90.98 61.81
CA THR A 9 -34.34 91.97 60.81
C THR A 9 -34.74 91.23 59.52
N ALA A 10 -35.61 91.84 58.70
CA ALA A 10 -36.04 91.23 57.44
C ALA A 10 -34.86 90.85 56.53
N GLU A 11 -33.74 91.57 56.66
CA GLU A 11 -32.49 91.31 55.96
C GLU A 11 -31.82 89.98 56.36
N GLU A 12 -31.85 89.62 57.64
CA GLU A 12 -31.31 88.33 58.11
C GLU A 12 -32.13 87.14 57.58
N PHE A 13 -33.45 87.29 57.48
CA PHE A 13 -34.30 86.28 56.85
C PHE A 13 -34.03 86.16 55.35
N ALA A 14 -33.85 87.28 54.65
CA ALA A 14 -33.50 87.28 53.24
C ALA A 14 -32.11 86.67 52.98
N ALA A 15 -31.12 86.98 53.82
CA ALA A 15 -29.77 86.40 53.73
C ALA A 15 -29.77 84.90 54.03
N ALA A 16 -30.52 84.46 55.06
CA ALA A 16 -30.66 83.04 55.38
C ALA A 16 -31.38 82.26 54.25
N ALA A 17 -32.39 82.85 53.62
CA ALA A 17 -33.08 82.25 52.48
C ALA A 17 -32.13 82.09 51.27
N ARG A 18 -31.33 83.11 50.95
CA ARG A 18 -30.32 83.04 49.87
C ARG A 18 -29.26 81.97 50.14
N ALA A 19 -28.75 81.89 51.38
CA ALA A 19 -27.77 80.87 51.77
C ALA A 19 -28.36 79.45 51.70
N GLN A 20 -29.63 79.27 52.05
CA GLN A 20 -30.30 77.97 51.89
C GLN A 20 -30.50 77.60 50.42
N ASP A 21 -30.89 78.55 49.57
CA ASP A 21 -31.02 78.32 48.13
C ASP A 21 -29.68 77.99 47.47
N GLU A 22 -28.60 78.67 47.87
CA GLU A 22 -27.24 78.37 47.40
C GLU A 22 -26.78 76.96 47.83
N ARG A 23 -27.02 76.57 49.09
CA ARG A 23 -26.77 75.21 49.56
C ARG A 23 -27.57 74.17 48.77
N ARG A 24 -28.85 74.44 48.48
CA ARG A 24 -29.69 73.55 47.64
C ARG A 24 -29.14 73.42 46.22
N ARG A 25 -28.67 74.52 45.63
CA ARG A 25 -28.06 74.50 44.29
C ARG A 25 -26.76 73.69 44.26
N LEU A 26 -25.89 73.89 45.25
CA LEU A 26 -24.64 73.12 45.38
C LEU A 26 -24.89 71.64 45.62
N GLN A 27 -25.85 71.28 46.48
CA GLN A 27 -26.24 69.88 46.70
C GLN A 27 -26.79 69.26 45.42
N ALA A 28 -27.69 69.94 44.71
CA ALA A 28 -28.24 69.46 43.45
C ALA A 28 -27.18 69.35 42.34
N GLN A 29 -26.11 70.14 42.38
CA GLN A 29 -24.97 70.00 41.48
C GLN A 29 -24.13 68.78 41.85
N PHE A 30 -23.80 68.60 43.13
CA PHE A 30 -23.08 67.45 43.64
C PHE A 30 -23.79 66.12 43.33
N ASP A 31 -25.10 66.04 43.55
CA ASP A 31 -25.90 64.84 43.25
C ASP A 31 -25.91 64.53 41.74
N ARG A 32 -25.93 65.56 40.89
CA ARG A 32 -25.83 65.40 39.43
C ARG A 32 -24.48 64.85 39.01
N ASP A 33 -23.41 65.34 39.62
CA ASP A 33 -22.04 64.89 39.35
C ASP A 33 -21.80 63.47 39.86
N GLN A 34 -22.30 63.12 41.05
CA GLN A 34 -22.26 61.74 41.55
C GLN A 34 -23.06 60.79 40.65
N ALA A 35 -24.28 61.17 40.25
CA ALA A 35 -25.07 60.37 39.33
C ALA A 35 -24.39 60.19 37.96
N ALA A 36 -23.70 61.23 37.46
CA ALA A 36 -22.91 61.14 36.24
C ALA A 36 -21.71 60.20 36.40
N ALA A 37 -20.98 60.28 37.53
CA ALA A 37 -19.87 59.40 37.86
C ALA A 37 -20.30 57.93 37.93
N HIS A 38 -21.40 57.62 38.63
CA HIS A 38 -21.94 56.26 38.70
C HIS A 38 -22.40 55.72 37.35
N ARG A 39 -23.01 56.56 36.50
CA ARG A 39 -23.37 56.14 35.12
C ARG A 39 -22.12 55.84 34.29
N ALA A 40 -21.05 56.63 34.45
CA ALA A 40 -19.78 56.39 33.76
C ALA A 40 -19.11 55.09 34.23
N GLU A 41 -19.13 54.82 35.54
CA GLU A 41 -18.61 53.61 36.15
C GLU A 41 -19.38 52.36 35.69
N ARG A 42 -20.72 52.39 35.71
CA ARG A 42 -21.56 51.30 35.19
C ARG A 42 -21.24 50.98 33.72
N ARG A 43 -21.08 52.01 32.88
CA ARG A 43 -20.68 51.84 31.47
C ARG A 43 -19.29 51.21 31.33
N ARG A 44 -18.34 51.51 32.23
CA ARG A 44 -17.01 50.87 32.23
C ARG A 44 -17.12 49.39 32.59
N LEU A 45 -17.82 49.07 33.68
CA LEU A 45 -18.05 47.68 34.11
C LEU A 45 -18.79 46.86 33.05
N ASP A 46 -19.80 47.42 32.40
CA ASP A 46 -20.53 46.74 31.32
C ASP A 46 -19.64 46.47 30.10
N ARG A 47 -18.74 47.39 29.75
CA ARG A 47 -17.75 47.18 28.67
C ARG A 47 -16.75 46.10 29.05
N GLU A 48 -16.32 46.05 30.31
CA GLU A 48 -15.40 45.02 30.81
C GLU A 48 -16.06 43.64 30.82
N ARG A 49 -17.31 43.53 31.31
CA ARG A 49 -18.11 42.32 31.24
C ARG A 49 -18.30 41.86 29.80
N ALA A 50 -18.67 42.77 28.89
CA ALA A 50 -18.81 42.45 27.47
C ALA A 50 -17.48 41.98 26.83
N ARG A 51 -16.34 42.57 27.22
CA ARG A 51 -15.01 42.13 26.77
C ARG A 51 -14.66 40.74 27.34
N ALA A 52 -14.94 40.49 28.61
CA ALA A 52 -14.72 39.21 29.27
C ALA A 52 -15.57 38.10 28.62
N ASP A 53 -16.84 38.38 28.33
CA ASP A 53 -17.73 37.44 27.66
C ASP A 53 -17.30 37.16 26.23
N ARG A 54 -16.88 38.20 25.48
CA ARG A 54 -16.30 38.01 24.14
C ARG A 54 -15.04 37.15 24.20
N LYS A 55 -14.16 37.34 25.19
CA LYS A 55 -12.96 36.51 25.41
C LYS A 55 -13.35 35.06 25.74
N ARG A 56 -14.33 34.83 26.63
CA ARG A 56 -14.84 33.50 26.99
C ARG A 56 -15.44 32.77 25.78
N ARG A 57 -16.25 33.46 24.97
CA ARG A 57 -16.83 32.91 23.73
C ARG A 57 -15.75 32.52 22.72
N LYS A 58 -14.75 33.38 22.50
CA LYS A 58 -13.60 33.08 21.64
C LYS A 58 -12.77 31.89 22.16
N ALA A 59 -12.53 31.81 23.46
CA ALA A 59 -11.80 30.69 24.08
C ALA A 59 -12.57 29.36 23.91
N ARG A 60 -13.88 29.35 24.17
CA ARG A 60 -14.74 28.17 23.95
C ARG A 60 -14.77 27.75 22.48
N ALA A 61 -14.88 28.70 21.55
CA ALA A 61 -14.82 28.42 20.12
C ALA A 61 -13.46 27.81 19.72
N LYS A 62 -12.34 28.36 20.22
CA LYS A 62 -10.99 27.84 19.99
C LYS A 62 -10.81 26.43 20.58
N ALA A 63 -11.33 26.17 21.77
CA ALA A 63 -11.30 24.85 22.40
C ALA A 63 -12.09 23.81 21.59
N ARG A 64 -13.30 24.17 21.12
CA ARG A 64 -14.11 23.33 20.23
C ARG A 64 -13.38 23.07 18.90
N ALA A 65 -12.78 24.09 18.29
CA ALA A 65 -12.01 23.92 17.05
C ALA A 65 -10.82 22.97 17.23
N ARG A 66 -10.08 23.08 18.34
CA ARG A 66 -8.98 22.15 18.68
C ARG A 66 -9.48 20.73 18.90
N PHE A 67 -10.62 20.56 19.58
CA PHE A 67 -11.24 19.26 19.81
C PHE A 67 -11.64 18.60 18.47
N TRP A 68 -12.35 19.34 17.61
CA TRP A 68 -12.71 18.85 16.27
C TRP A 68 -11.49 18.59 15.38
N HIS A 69 -10.42 19.38 15.51
CA HIS A 69 -9.18 19.11 14.80
C HIS A 69 -8.50 17.82 15.28
N ARG A 70 -8.49 17.57 16.61
CA ARG A 70 -7.98 16.32 17.20
C ARG A 70 -8.81 15.12 16.78
N ILE A 71 -10.14 15.22 16.85
CA ILE A 71 -11.06 14.18 16.37
C ILE A 71 -10.86 13.96 14.86
N GLY A 72 -10.79 15.02 14.06
CA GLY A 72 -10.60 14.89 12.61
C GLY A 72 -9.26 14.25 12.24
N ALA A 73 -8.19 14.56 12.98
CA ALA A 73 -6.91 13.87 12.84
C ALA A 73 -7.01 12.40 13.25
N GLY A 74 -7.67 12.12 14.38
CA GLY A 74 -7.95 10.78 14.85
C GLY A 74 -8.78 9.96 13.86
N LEU A 75 -9.84 10.53 13.28
CA LEU A 75 -10.68 9.88 12.28
C LEU A 75 -9.95 9.62 10.96
N ARG A 76 -9.03 10.52 10.55
CA ARG A 76 -8.18 10.28 9.37
C ARG A 76 -7.20 9.13 9.61
N ALA A 77 -6.58 9.07 10.78
CA ALA A 77 -5.73 7.96 11.19
C ALA A 77 -6.55 6.66 11.33
N ALA A 78 -7.69 6.72 11.99
CA ALA A 78 -8.61 5.61 12.14
C ALA A 78 -9.08 5.11 10.78
N ARG A 79 -9.40 5.97 9.80
CA ARG A 79 -9.77 5.52 8.45
C ARG A 79 -8.67 4.70 7.77
N THR A 80 -7.40 4.99 8.04
CA THR A 80 -6.28 4.19 7.51
C THR A 80 -6.08 2.86 8.24
N ILE A 81 -6.52 2.75 9.49
CA ILE A 81 -6.35 1.55 10.35
C ILE A 81 -7.67 0.78 10.49
N ALA A 82 -8.81 1.34 10.09
CA ALA A 82 -10.15 0.80 10.30
C ALA A 82 -10.33 -0.60 9.70
N PRO A 83 -9.83 -0.92 8.49
CA PRO A 83 -9.88 -2.30 7.99
C PRO A 83 -9.15 -3.28 8.91
N LEU A 84 -8.03 -2.87 9.51
CA LEU A 84 -7.26 -3.69 10.44
C LEU A 84 -8.02 -3.90 11.76
N LEU A 85 -8.62 -2.83 12.31
CA LEU A 85 -9.45 -2.93 13.51
C LEU A 85 -10.67 -3.82 13.29
N LEU A 86 -11.32 -3.73 12.13
CA LEU A 86 -12.48 -4.54 11.80
C LEU A 86 -12.12 -6.03 11.69
N VAL A 87 -11.02 -6.33 11.01
CA VAL A 87 -10.52 -7.70 10.84
C VAL A 87 -10.09 -8.30 12.18
N ASN A 88 -9.37 -7.55 13.01
CA ASN A 88 -8.97 -8.00 14.33
C ASN A 88 -10.17 -8.16 15.27
N ALA A 89 -11.17 -7.28 15.21
CA ALA A 89 -12.40 -7.43 15.99
C ALA A 89 -13.14 -8.73 15.64
N ALA A 90 -13.19 -9.10 14.34
CA ALA A 90 -13.76 -10.37 13.91
C ALA A 90 -12.94 -11.57 14.40
N ALA A 91 -11.61 -11.48 14.36
CA ALA A 91 -10.71 -12.53 14.87
C ALA A 91 -10.86 -12.73 16.38
N VAL A 92 -10.86 -11.64 17.17
CA VAL A 92 -11.12 -11.64 18.62
C VAL A 92 -12.49 -12.21 18.93
N GLY A 93 -13.52 -11.84 18.16
CA GLY A 93 -14.86 -12.41 18.29
C GLY A 93 -14.85 -13.93 18.11
N GLY A 94 -14.13 -14.43 17.10
CA GLY A 94 -13.96 -15.86 16.87
C GLY A 94 -13.24 -16.59 18.00
N GLN A 95 -12.12 -16.05 18.46
CA GLN A 95 -11.33 -16.61 19.56
C GLN A 95 -12.10 -16.57 20.89
N THR A 96 -12.85 -15.51 21.14
CA THR A 96 -13.69 -15.37 22.35
C THR A 96 -14.81 -16.40 22.33
N GLY A 97 -15.49 -16.57 21.18
CA GLY A 97 -16.49 -17.62 21.01
C GLY A 97 -15.90 -19.00 21.28
N TYR A 98 -14.73 -19.29 20.69
CA TYR A 98 -14.04 -20.56 20.85
C TYR A 98 -13.75 -20.84 22.33
N ALA A 99 -13.14 -19.88 23.03
CA ALA A 99 -12.82 -20.03 24.44
C ALA A 99 -14.08 -20.18 25.32
N ILE A 100 -15.15 -19.43 25.06
CA ILE A 100 -16.42 -19.58 25.80
C ILE A 100 -16.95 -21.01 25.67
N THR A 101 -16.94 -21.61 24.49
CA THR A 101 -17.41 -23.00 24.28
C THR A 101 -16.51 -24.07 24.90
N ARG A 102 -15.25 -23.73 25.21
CA ARG A 102 -14.29 -24.65 25.87
C ARG A 102 -14.18 -24.45 27.38
N THR A 103 -14.69 -23.35 27.92
CA THR A 103 -14.80 -23.15 29.38
C THR A 103 -15.92 -24.00 29.98
N PRO A 104 -15.77 -24.54 31.20
CA PRO A 104 -16.81 -25.34 31.84
C PRO A 104 -18.13 -24.57 31.97
N GLU A 105 -19.25 -25.23 31.67
CA GLU A 105 -20.58 -24.61 31.77
C GLU A 105 -20.96 -24.26 33.21
N SER A 106 -20.35 -24.93 34.20
CA SER A 106 -20.54 -24.66 35.63
C SER A 106 -19.99 -23.30 36.07
N TRP A 107 -19.14 -22.67 35.28
CA TRP A 107 -18.57 -21.37 35.63
C TRP A 107 -19.59 -20.24 35.38
N PRO A 108 -19.64 -19.21 36.25
CA PRO A 108 -20.46 -18.03 36.00
C PRO A 108 -20.13 -17.41 34.64
N ALA A 109 -21.17 -17.00 33.89
CA ALA A 109 -21.04 -16.34 32.59
C ALA A 109 -19.97 -15.21 32.55
N PRO A 110 -19.87 -14.29 33.54
CA PRO A 110 -18.83 -13.26 33.52
C PRO A 110 -17.41 -13.83 33.64
N ALA A 111 -17.21 -14.92 34.39
CA ALA A 111 -15.91 -15.58 34.52
C ALA A 111 -15.49 -16.26 33.21
N ARG A 112 -16.43 -16.94 32.54
CA ARG A 112 -16.21 -17.54 31.21
C ARG A 112 -15.82 -16.48 30.18
N LEU A 113 -16.55 -15.37 30.15
CA LEU A 113 -16.25 -14.24 29.27
C LEU A 113 -14.88 -13.63 29.58
N ALA A 114 -14.54 -13.43 30.87
CA ALA A 114 -13.25 -12.88 31.26
C ALA A 114 -12.08 -13.76 30.79
N VAL A 115 -12.17 -15.08 31.00
CA VAL A 115 -11.13 -16.02 30.53
C VAL A 115 -11.06 -16.05 29.01
N ALA A 116 -12.20 -16.00 28.32
CA ALA A 116 -12.22 -15.97 26.86
C ALA A 116 -11.57 -14.71 26.29
N LEU A 117 -11.81 -13.55 26.90
CA LEU A 117 -11.16 -12.29 26.52
C LEU A 117 -9.65 -12.30 26.79
N VAL A 118 -9.22 -12.87 27.93
CA VAL A 118 -7.78 -13.04 28.23
C VAL A 118 -7.12 -13.97 27.22
N TYR A 119 -7.79 -15.06 26.85
CA TYR A 119 -7.31 -15.98 25.83
C TYR A 119 -7.15 -15.29 24.47
N ALA A 120 -8.19 -14.61 23.98
CA ALA A 120 -8.14 -13.88 22.72
C ALA A 120 -7.06 -12.78 22.74
N ALA A 121 -6.97 -12.02 23.83
CA ALA A 121 -5.92 -11.01 23.99
C ALA A 121 -4.51 -11.62 23.95
N THR A 122 -4.31 -12.79 24.54
CA THR A 122 -3.03 -13.50 24.51
C THR A 122 -2.66 -13.91 23.10
N VAL A 123 -3.56 -14.55 22.36
CA VAL A 123 -3.32 -14.96 20.96
C VAL A 123 -3.04 -13.76 20.06
N GLU A 124 -3.84 -12.70 20.15
CA GLU A 124 -3.65 -11.49 19.37
C GLU A 124 -2.34 -10.77 19.73
N SER A 125 -1.95 -10.74 21.02
CA SER A 125 -0.70 -10.12 21.45
C SER A 125 0.53 -10.77 20.83
N ILE A 126 0.54 -12.10 20.68
CA ILE A 126 1.63 -12.84 20.03
C ILE A 126 1.71 -12.47 18.55
N ALA A 127 0.56 -12.47 17.86
CA ALA A 127 0.49 -12.12 16.44
C ALA A 127 0.91 -10.66 16.19
N LEU A 128 0.48 -9.73 17.05
CA LEU A 128 0.86 -8.32 17.02
C LEU A 128 2.35 -8.13 17.30
N TYR A 129 2.91 -8.85 18.27
CA TYR A 129 4.33 -8.78 18.62
C TYR A 129 5.22 -9.20 17.43
N VAL A 130 4.90 -10.31 16.76
CA VAL A 130 5.68 -10.77 15.58
C VAL A 130 5.52 -9.81 14.40
N ASN A 131 4.30 -9.30 14.15
CA ASN A 131 4.06 -8.30 13.11
C ASN A 131 4.76 -6.96 13.41
N TRP A 132 4.88 -6.58 14.68
CA TRP A 132 5.63 -5.40 15.11
C TRP A 132 7.11 -5.55 14.80
N HIS A 133 7.73 -6.68 15.16
CA HIS A 133 9.14 -6.94 14.82
C HIS A 133 9.39 -7.00 13.32
N ALA A 134 8.45 -7.54 12.55
CA ALA A 134 8.52 -7.50 11.10
C ALA A 134 8.43 -6.06 10.54
N HIS A 135 7.65 -5.18 11.18
CA HIS A 135 7.57 -3.77 10.83
C HIS A 135 8.87 -3.04 11.17
N ASP A 136 9.35 -3.22 12.39
CA ASP A 136 10.56 -2.60 12.92
C ASP A 136 11.80 -2.97 12.09
N ALA A 137 11.99 -4.27 11.81
CA ALA A 137 13.05 -4.74 10.93
C ALA A 137 13.00 -4.09 9.53
N LEU A 138 11.79 -3.85 8.99
CA LEU A 138 11.65 -3.17 7.71
C LEU A 138 11.98 -1.67 7.79
N MET A 139 11.55 -0.99 8.87
CA MET A 139 11.90 0.42 9.09
C MET A 139 13.42 0.60 9.25
N HIS A 140 14.11 -0.39 9.83
CA HIS A 140 15.57 -0.45 9.95
C HIS A 140 16.28 -1.01 8.72
N ARG A 141 15.59 -1.17 7.57
CA ARG A 141 16.12 -1.69 6.30
C ARG A 141 16.73 -3.10 6.37
N ALA A 142 16.45 -3.87 7.43
CA ALA A 142 16.84 -5.28 7.57
C ALA A 142 15.84 -6.18 6.82
N THR A 143 15.82 -6.08 5.49
CA THR A 143 14.82 -6.74 4.62
C THR A 143 14.78 -8.26 4.76
N GLY A 144 15.94 -8.90 4.98
CA GLY A 144 16.04 -10.34 5.26
C GLY A 144 15.26 -10.73 6.52
N THR A 145 15.60 -10.10 7.65
CA THR A 145 14.92 -10.32 8.94
C THR A 145 13.43 -9.99 8.88
N ALA A 146 13.07 -8.88 8.22
CA ALA A 146 11.68 -8.50 8.03
C ALA A 146 10.89 -9.57 7.26
N THR A 147 11.49 -10.17 6.24
CA THR A 147 10.85 -11.25 5.44
C THR A 147 10.66 -12.51 6.27
N GLU A 148 11.69 -12.90 7.02
CA GLU A 148 11.61 -14.04 7.92
C GLU A 148 10.50 -13.86 8.97
N MET A 149 10.46 -12.71 9.62
CA MET A 149 9.43 -12.40 10.62
C MET A 149 8.02 -12.35 10.02
N ARG A 150 7.87 -11.87 8.78
CA ARG A 150 6.57 -11.97 8.07
C ARG A 150 6.15 -13.40 7.80
N ARG A 151 7.07 -14.28 7.38
CA ARG A 151 6.74 -15.71 7.18
C ARG A 151 6.25 -16.34 8.48
N ARG A 152 6.90 -16.03 9.61
CA ARG A 152 6.47 -16.46 10.95
C ARG A 152 5.10 -15.89 11.32
N ALA A 153 4.83 -14.61 11.02
CA ALA A 153 3.52 -13.99 11.24
C ALA A 153 2.41 -14.67 10.42
N TYR A 154 2.67 -15.01 9.15
CA TYR A 154 1.72 -15.76 8.32
C TYR A 154 1.48 -17.18 8.83
N LEU A 155 2.52 -17.85 9.33
CA LEU A 155 2.36 -19.18 9.95
C LEU A 155 1.46 -19.11 11.19
N ILE A 156 1.70 -18.14 12.08
CA ILE A 156 0.84 -17.91 13.26
C ILE A 156 -0.60 -17.61 12.82
N ALA A 157 -0.79 -16.73 11.84
CA ALA A 157 -2.10 -16.41 11.31
C ALA A 157 -2.82 -17.61 10.69
N ALA A 158 -2.09 -18.53 10.04
CA ALA A 158 -2.65 -19.77 9.50
C ALA A 158 -3.13 -20.71 10.61
N VAL A 159 -2.37 -20.84 11.70
CA VAL A 159 -2.80 -21.62 12.87
C VAL A 159 -4.06 -21.00 13.50
N VAL A 160 -4.05 -19.70 13.76
CA VAL A 160 -5.20 -18.98 14.33
C VAL A 160 -6.42 -19.07 13.41
N ALA A 161 -6.23 -19.00 12.10
CA ALA A 161 -7.30 -19.16 11.13
C ALA A 161 -7.91 -20.57 11.13
N ALA A 162 -7.08 -21.61 11.22
CA ALA A 162 -7.55 -22.99 11.34
C ALA A 162 -8.36 -23.18 12.63
N MET A 163 -7.89 -22.61 13.74
CA MET A 163 -8.62 -22.63 15.02
C MET A 163 -9.97 -21.92 14.92
N ASN A 164 -10.00 -20.69 14.40
CA ASN A 164 -11.23 -19.93 14.20
C ASN A 164 -12.20 -20.62 13.22
N TYR A 165 -11.68 -21.23 12.16
CA TYR A 165 -12.48 -22.02 11.23
C TYR A 165 -13.11 -23.23 11.94
N SER A 166 -12.30 -24.03 12.66
CA SER A 166 -12.73 -25.24 13.38
C SER A 166 -13.68 -24.98 14.55
N HIS A 167 -13.89 -23.71 14.90
CA HIS A 167 -14.86 -23.34 15.91
C HIS A 167 -16.27 -23.17 15.33
N PHE A 168 -16.35 -22.72 14.08
CA PHE A 168 -17.60 -22.36 13.42
C PHE A 168 -17.93 -23.28 12.24
N ASP A 169 -17.10 -24.28 11.97
CA ASP A 169 -17.39 -25.29 11.00
C ASP A 169 -18.63 -26.10 11.44
N GLY A 170 -19.31 -26.67 10.46
CA GLY A 170 -20.37 -27.61 10.75
C GLY A 170 -19.79 -28.99 11.07
N GLU A 171 -20.68 -29.97 11.21
CA GLU A 171 -20.29 -31.37 11.38
C GLU A 171 -19.29 -31.79 10.28
N HIS A 172 -18.22 -32.49 10.68
CA HIS A 172 -17.14 -32.93 9.79
C HIS A 172 -16.41 -31.83 9.00
N TRP A 173 -16.10 -30.68 9.63
CA TRP A 173 -15.35 -29.58 8.97
C TRP A 173 -16.09 -28.93 7.78
N THR A 174 -17.42 -29.08 7.75
CA THR A 174 -18.21 -28.51 6.66
C THR A 174 -18.13 -26.98 6.67
N PRO A 175 -17.76 -26.35 5.54
CA PRO A 175 -17.56 -24.90 5.48
C PRO A 175 -18.87 -24.16 5.68
N THR A 176 -18.97 -23.43 6.79
CA THR A 176 -20.01 -22.43 6.99
C THR A 176 -19.50 -21.06 6.55
N PRO A 177 -20.38 -20.14 6.09
CA PRO A 177 -19.96 -18.78 5.76
C PRO A 177 -19.22 -18.07 6.91
N PHE A 178 -19.58 -18.38 8.16
CA PHE A 178 -18.98 -17.77 9.34
C PHE A 178 -17.60 -18.37 9.66
N ALA A 179 -17.40 -19.69 9.50
CA ALA A 179 -16.09 -20.34 9.60
C ALA A 179 -15.11 -19.80 8.57
N VAL A 180 -15.55 -19.72 7.31
CA VAL A 180 -14.71 -19.18 6.22
C VAL A 180 -14.39 -17.72 6.50
N GLY A 181 -15.38 -16.90 6.88
CA GLY A 181 -15.19 -15.47 7.14
C GLY A 181 -14.21 -15.21 8.30
N SER A 182 -14.35 -15.92 9.41
CA SER A 182 -13.48 -15.78 10.59
C SER A 182 -12.06 -16.30 10.35
N GLY A 183 -11.92 -17.45 9.67
CA GLY A 183 -10.63 -17.98 9.24
C GLY A 183 -9.92 -17.03 8.28
N MET A 184 -10.62 -16.52 7.26
CA MET A 184 -10.06 -15.55 6.32
C MET A 184 -9.66 -14.24 6.99
N ALA A 185 -10.47 -13.72 7.93
CA ALA A 185 -10.12 -12.52 8.69
C ALA A 185 -8.78 -12.71 9.41
N SER A 186 -8.59 -13.84 10.06
CA SER A 186 -7.34 -14.18 10.75
C SER A 186 -6.14 -14.24 9.80
N LEU A 187 -6.28 -14.89 8.63
CA LEU A 187 -5.24 -14.96 7.60
C LEU A 187 -4.87 -13.60 6.98
N LEU A 188 -5.84 -12.70 6.84
CA LEU A 188 -5.64 -11.41 6.18
C LEU A 188 -4.97 -10.38 7.09
N SER A 189 -4.92 -10.59 8.41
CA SER A 189 -4.37 -9.61 9.35
C SER A 189 -2.89 -9.26 9.09
N PRO A 190 -1.95 -10.23 8.95
CA PRO A 190 -0.55 -9.91 8.61
C PRO A 190 -0.40 -9.25 7.24
N TRP A 191 -1.26 -9.59 6.28
CA TRP A 191 -1.23 -8.99 4.95
C TRP A 191 -1.61 -7.50 4.98
N LEU A 192 -2.68 -7.15 5.70
CA LEU A 192 -3.09 -5.75 5.90
C LEU A 192 -2.02 -4.94 6.63
N TRP A 193 -1.37 -5.54 7.64
CA TRP A 193 -0.24 -4.92 8.33
C TRP A 193 0.97 -4.71 7.40
N GLY A 194 1.26 -5.68 6.54
CA GLY A 194 2.31 -5.59 5.52
C GLY A 194 2.06 -4.47 4.49
N LEU A 195 0.79 -4.23 4.11
CA LEU A 195 0.42 -3.09 3.26
C LEU A 195 0.62 -1.75 3.99
N HIS A 196 0.21 -1.67 5.26
CA HIS A 196 0.41 -0.47 6.07
C HIS A 196 1.89 -0.13 6.22
N THR A 197 2.69 -1.13 6.61
CA THR A 197 4.14 -1.02 6.81
C THR A 197 4.86 -0.54 5.55
N ARG A 198 4.54 -1.10 4.38
CA ARG A 198 5.13 -0.66 3.11
C ARG A 198 4.77 0.77 2.74
N ARG A 199 3.51 1.17 2.98
CA ARG A 199 3.11 2.57 2.80
C ARG A 199 3.91 3.49 3.72
N ALA A 200 4.12 3.11 4.98
CA ALA A 200 4.91 3.89 5.92
C ALA A 200 6.37 4.02 5.45
N GLN A 201 6.99 2.92 5.03
CA GLN A 201 8.34 2.92 4.45
C GLN A 201 8.43 3.83 3.21
N GLN A 202 7.49 3.71 2.26
CA GLN A 202 7.46 4.55 1.08
C GLN A 202 7.35 6.03 1.44
N LEU A 203 6.52 6.38 2.42
CA LEU A 203 6.40 7.76 2.88
C LEU A 203 7.66 8.26 3.58
N GLN A 204 8.38 7.39 4.32
CA GLN A 204 9.68 7.73 4.89
C GLN A 204 10.72 7.97 3.81
N LEU A 205 10.80 7.10 2.81
CA LEU A 205 11.70 7.28 1.67
C LEU A 205 11.37 8.58 0.91
N LEU A 206 10.09 8.87 0.67
CA LEU A 206 9.66 10.11 0.01
C LEU A 206 10.02 11.36 0.83
N ARG A 207 9.91 11.30 2.16
CA ARG A 207 10.29 12.42 3.04
C ARG A 207 11.80 12.62 3.13
N ALA A 208 12.55 11.54 3.02
CA ALA A 208 14.01 11.57 3.05
C ALA A 208 14.61 11.95 1.68
N ASP A 209 13.78 12.13 0.65
CA ASP A 209 14.21 12.30 -0.75
C ASP A 209 15.15 11.15 -1.20
N LEU A 210 14.96 9.97 -0.60
CA LEU A 210 15.71 8.74 -0.88
C LEU A 210 14.93 7.76 -1.76
N VAL A 211 13.78 8.19 -2.29
CA VAL A 211 13.15 7.42 -3.36
C VAL A 211 13.98 7.67 -4.60
N ASP A 212 14.59 6.60 -5.08
CA ASP A 212 15.25 6.63 -6.38
C ASP A 212 14.18 6.96 -7.43
N GLU A 213 14.09 8.24 -7.81
CA GLU A 213 13.25 8.71 -8.92
C GLU A 213 13.84 8.26 -10.28
N THR A 214 14.60 7.17 -10.27
CA THR A 214 15.09 6.48 -11.46
C THR A 214 13.94 5.74 -12.11
N GLY A 215 13.76 6.03 -13.39
CA GLY A 215 12.79 5.34 -14.23
C GLY A 215 11.54 6.16 -14.51
N ALA A 216 10.97 5.86 -15.68
CA ALA A 216 9.84 6.58 -16.21
C ALA A 216 8.51 6.05 -15.68
N VAL A 217 7.63 6.96 -15.26
CA VAL A 217 6.29 6.61 -14.79
C VAL A 217 5.32 6.54 -15.96
N PHE A 218 5.00 5.32 -16.38
CA PHE A 218 4.02 5.08 -17.45
C PHE A 218 2.57 5.19 -16.97
N ASP A 219 1.71 5.82 -17.79
CA ASP A 219 0.26 5.91 -17.56
C ASP A 219 -0.41 4.52 -17.44
N ARG A 220 -1.45 4.44 -16.60
CA ARG A 220 -2.22 3.22 -16.33
C ARG A 220 -2.82 2.61 -17.59
N LYS A 221 -3.28 3.43 -18.56
CA LYS A 221 -3.84 2.91 -19.81
C LYS A 221 -2.80 2.12 -20.59
N ARG A 222 -1.56 2.60 -20.65
CA ARG A 222 -0.45 1.93 -21.35
C ARG A 222 -0.01 0.66 -20.61
N ARG A 223 0.11 0.71 -19.27
CA ARG A 223 0.40 -0.48 -18.45
C ARG A 223 -0.66 -1.58 -18.66
N ARG A 224 -1.93 -1.25 -18.83
CA ARG A 224 -3.01 -2.22 -19.10
C ARG A 224 -2.98 -2.77 -20.53
N ALA A 225 -2.76 -1.89 -21.53
CA ALA A 225 -2.75 -2.30 -22.93
C ALA A 225 -1.52 -3.16 -23.28
N PHE A 226 -0.36 -2.85 -22.70
CA PHE A 226 0.91 -3.51 -23.01
C PHE A 226 1.72 -3.83 -21.74
N PRO A 227 1.23 -4.70 -20.84
CA PRO A 227 1.83 -4.90 -19.52
C PRO A 227 3.29 -5.33 -19.59
N ILE A 228 3.60 -6.32 -20.45
CA ILE A 228 4.95 -6.85 -20.59
C ILE A 228 5.90 -5.82 -21.21
N ARG A 229 5.47 -5.08 -22.23
CA ARG A 229 6.32 -4.10 -22.92
C ARG A 229 6.57 -2.87 -22.05
N THR A 230 5.54 -2.39 -21.36
CA THR A 230 5.63 -1.24 -20.45
C THR A 230 6.55 -1.54 -19.28
N TRP A 231 6.45 -2.74 -18.69
CA TRP A 231 7.35 -3.17 -17.64
C TRP A 231 8.81 -3.25 -18.10
N ARG A 232 9.08 -3.76 -19.31
CA ARG A 232 10.44 -3.78 -19.87
C ARG A 232 10.99 -2.39 -20.14
N ALA A 233 10.16 -1.48 -20.65
CA ALA A 233 10.54 -0.08 -20.86
C ALA A 233 10.79 0.65 -19.53
N GLU A 234 9.98 0.38 -18.50
CA GLU A 234 10.17 0.90 -17.13
C GLU A 234 11.50 0.40 -16.56
N ARG A 235 11.80 -0.88 -16.68
CA ARG A 235 13.11 -1.42 -16.28
C ARG A 235 14.27 -0.81 -17.05
N TRP A 236 14.15 -0.73 -18.37
CA TRP A 236 15.16 -0.09 -19.22
C TRP A 236 15.43 1.36 -18.77
N SER A 237 14.37 2.08 -18.42
CA SER A 237 14.48 3.47 -17.93
C SER A 237 15.11 3.59 -16.55
N ILE A 238 14.98 2.59 -15.69
CA ILE A 238 15.71 2.52 -14.41
C ILE A 238 17.19 2.31 -14.70
N GLU A 239 17.53 1.34 -15.54
CA GLU A 239 18.93 1.04 -15.93
C GLU A 239 19.62 2.28 -16.56
N HIS A 240 18.89 3.09 -17.33
CA HIS A 240 19.43 4.26 -18.04
C HIS A 240 19.10 5.61 -17.37
N HIS A 241 18.53 5.61 -16.16
CA HIS A 241 18.18 6.82 -15.39
C HIS A 241 17.27 7.81 -16.17
N ILE A 242 16.39 7.29 -17.02
CA ILE A 242 15.49 8.09 -17.87
C ILE A 242 14.12 8.25 -17.20
N ARG A 243 13.66 9.50 -17.02
CA ARG A 243 12.37 9.82 -16.39
C ARG A 243 11.22 10.00 -17.37
N ASP A 244 11.50 10.39 -18.61
CA ASP A 244 10.45 10.59 -19.62
C ASP A 244 9.94 9.23 -20.13
N PRO A 245 8.64 8.90 -19.96
CA PRO A 245 8.06 7.65 -20.46
C PRO A 245 8.11 7.50 -21.97
N ARG A 246 8.16 8.58 -22.75
CA ARG A 246 8.32 8.50 -24.20
C ARG A 246 9.73 8.05 -24.56
N VAL A 247 10.74 8.74 -24.02
CA VAL A 247 12.16 8.40 -24.24
C VAL A 247 12.47 6.99 -23.75
N ALA A 248 11.95 6.60 -22.57
CA ALA A 248 12.06 5.24 -22.04
C ALA A 248 11.48 4.18 -22.98
N TRP A 249 10.32 4.46 -23.57
CA TRP A 249 9.66 3.56 -24.50
C TRP A 249 10.45 3.41 -25.80
N ASP A 250 10.86 4.54 -26.38
CA ASP A 250 11.57 4.57 -27.64
C ASP A 250 12.97 3.97 -27.51
N GLY A 251 13.67 4.25 -26.41
CA GLY A 251 14.96 3.64 -26.06
C GLY A 251 14.88 2.12 -25.92
N TYR A 252 13.89 1.61 -25.18
CA TYR A 252 13.63 0.17 -25.10
C TYR A 252 13.34 -0.44 -26.49
N HIS A 253 12.58 0.25 -27.34
CA HIS A 253 12.27 -0.23 -28.68
C HIS A 253 13.49 -0.22 -29.61
N ALA A 254 14.35 0.79 -29.50
CA ALA A 254 15.60 0.91 -30.25
C ALA A 254 16.57 -0.20 -29.84
N GLU A 255 16.81 -0.42 -28.54
CA GLU A 255 17.66 -1.50 -28.05
C GLU A 255 17.13 -2.87 -28.51
N ARG A 256 15.81 -3.09 -28.40
CA ARG A 256 15.19 -4.33 -28.87
C ARG A 256 15.35 -4.51 -30.39
N ALA A 257 15.25 -3.44 -31.17
CA ALA A 257 15.47 -3.48 -32.61
C ALA A 257 16.93 -3.79 -32.94
N ALA A 258 17.89 -3.18 -32.24
CA ALA A 258 19.31 -3.45 -32.35
C ALA A 258 19.64 -4.92 -32.00
N CYS A 259 19.12 -5.45 -30.89
CA CYS A 259 19.27 -6.86 -30.54
C CYS A 259 18.69 -7.78 -31.63
N ARG A 260 17.54 -7.43 -32.22
CA ARG A 260 16.96 -8.21 -33.33
C ARG A 260 17.80 -8.17 -34.60
N ALA A 261 18.44 -7.04 -34.88
CA ALA A 261 19.36 -6.92 -36.02
C ALA A 261 20.65 -7.74 -35.81
N GLN A 262 21.12 -7.84 -34.55
CA GLN A 262 22.31 -8.63 -34.20
C GLN A 262 22.05 -10.14 -34.14
N VAL A 263 20.83 -10.57 -33.81
CA VAL A 263 20.46 -11.98 -33.85
C VAL A 263 20.46 -12.44 -35.31
N ARG A 264 21.57 -13.05 -35.75
CA ARG A 264 21.63 -13.80 -37.00
C ARG A 264 20.44 -14.77 -37.03
N PRO A 265 19.72 -14.89 -38.16
CA PRO A 265 18.59 -15.81 -38.25
C PRO A 265 19.08 -17.21 -37.86
N GLY A 266 18.68 -17.66 -36.67
CA GLY A 266 19.06 -18.98 -36.17
C GLY A 266 18.62 -20.06 -37.15
N ARG A 267 19.22 -21.25 -37.08
CA ARG A 267 18.92 -22.39 -37.97
C ARG A 267 17.42 -22.66 -38.14
N LEU A 268 16.61 -22.41 -37.11
CA LEU A 268 15.16 -22.53 -37.15
C LEU A 268 14.46 -21.44 -37.98
N GLY A 269 14.97 -20.19 -37.94
CA GLY A 269 14.42 -19.10 -38.75
C GLY A 269 14.76 -19.25 -40.24
N SER A 270 15.96 -19.75 -40.54
CA SER A 270 16.34 -20.15 -41.90
C SER A 270 15.56 -21.39 -42.36
N ALA A 271 15.35 -22.39 -41.50
CA ALA A 271 14.49 -23.54 -41.81
C ALA A 271 13.03 -23.13 -42.07
N TRP A 272 12.47 -22.22 -41.27
CA TRP A 272 11.12 -21.69 -41.50
C TRP A 272 11.01 -20.82 -42.75
N ALA A 273 12.05 -20.06 -43.09
CA ALA A 273 12.08 -19.28 -44.33
C ALA A 273 12.17 -20.20 -45.55
N ALA A 274 12.99 -21.26 -45.47
CA ALA A 274 13.08 -22.31 -46.48
C ALA A 274 11.74 -23.05 -46.67
N LEU A 275 11.05 -23.39 -45.57
CA LEU A 275 9.72 -24.02 -45.62
C LEU A 275 8.63 -23.14 -46.27
N ARG A 276 8.78 -21.81 -46.24
CA ARG A 276 7.82 -20.89 -46.91
C ARG A 276 8.18 -20.60 -48.37
N GLY A 277 9.11 -21.34 -48.97
CA GLY A 277 9.54 -21.12 -50.36
C GLY A 277 10.25 -19.78 -50.58
N ARG A 278 10.60 -19.05 -49.50
CA ARG A 278 11.43 -17.86 -49.62
C ARG A 278 12.85 -18.38 -49.77
N ALA A 279 13.34 -18.41 -51.00
CA ALA A 279 14.73 -18.70 -51.30
C ALA A 279 15.60 -17.67 -50.56
N VAL A 280 16.00 -18.02 -49.34
CA VAL A 280 17.10 -17.32 -48.68
C VAL A 280 18.29 -17.67 -49.54
N ALA A 281 18.78 -16.71 -50.31
CA ALA A 281 20.08 -16.81 -50.94
C ALA A 281 21.07 -17.03 -49.79
N ILE A 282 21.37 -18.30 -49.52
CA ILE A 282 22.42 -18.69 -48.59
C ILE A 282 23.68 -18.29 -49.34
N GLN A 283 24.09 -17.03 -49.17
CA GLN A 283 25.42 -16.62 -49.53
C GLN A 283 26.33 -17.54 -48.71
N PRO A 284 27.06 -18.48 -49.35
CA PRO A 284 27.89 -19.42 -48.63
C PRO A 284 28.79 -18.57 -47.72
N PRO A 285 28.83 -18.85 -46.41
CA PRO A 285 29.62 -18.03 -45.50
C PRO A 285 31.02 -18.00 -46.07
N ALA A 286 31.49 -16.79 -46.42
CA ALA A 286 32.86 -16.59 -46.87
C ALA A 286 33.75 -17.39 -45.92
N PRO A 287 34.60 -18.29 -46.43
CA PRO A 287 35.38 -19.19 -45.58
C PRO A 287 36.09 -18.29 -44.58
N LYS A 288 35.66 -18.37 -43.31
CA LYS A 288 36.38 -17.72 -42.23
C LYS A 288 37.75 -18.34 -42.32
N ARG A 289 38.74 -17.59 -42.81
CA ARG A 289 40.14 -17.93 -42.69
C ARG A 289 40.29 -18.33 -41.24
N ALA A 290 40.46 -19.63 -40.99
CA ALA A 290 40.83 -20.09 -39.67
C ALA A 290 42.12 -19.32 -39.40
N SER A 291 42.05 -18.32 -38.52
CA SER A 291 43.26 -17.79 -37.92
C SER A 291 43.91 -19.02 -37.32
N VAL A 292 44.96 -19.51 -37.97
CA VAL A 292 45.79 -20.59 -37.45
C VAL A 292 46.28 -20.01 -36.13
N LEU A 293 45.61 -20.40 -35.04
CA LEU A 293 46.02 -20.01 -33.71
C LEU A 293 47.40 -20.64 -33.55
N ASP A 294 48.41 -19.81 -33.40
CA ASP A 294 49.78 -20.25 -33.23
C ASP A 294 49.86 -21.18 -32.02
N GLU A 295 50.12 -22.47 -32.28
CA GLU A 295 50.19 -23.50 -31.25
C GLU A 295 51.44 -23.36 -30.37
N SER A 296 52.34 -22.44 -30.74
CA SER A 296 53.51 -22.04 -29.96
C SER A 296 53.12 -21.22 -28.72
N ASP A 297 51.94 -20.60 -28.70
CA ASP A 297 51.50 -19.76 -27.58
C ASP A 297 51.21 -20.64 -26.33
N PRO A 298 51.93 -20.43 -25.21
CA PRO A 298 51.74 -21.20 -23.99
C PRO A 298 50.31 -21.09 -23.43
N GLY A 299 49.63 -19.96 -23.61
CA GLY A 299 48.24 -19.76 -23.19
C GLY A 299 47.26 -20.61 -24.00
N VAL A 300 47.51 -20.80 -25.31
CA VAL A 300 46.71 -21.67 -26.17
C VAL A 300 46.91 -23.15 -25.81
N ARG A 301 48.13 -23.53 -25.45
CA ARG A 301 48.44 -24.89 -24.99
C ARG A 301 47.76 -25.21 -23.66
N GLU A 302 47.79 -24.29 -22.70
CA GLU A 302 47.09 -24.45 -21.41
C GLU A 302 45.58 -24.50 -21.58
N CYS A 303 44.99 -23.64 -22.42
CA CYS A 303 43.56 -23.71 -22.75
C CYS A 303 43.17 -25.05 -23.38
N ARG A 304 43.97 -25.59 -24.30
CA ARG A 304 43.71 -26.93 -24.88
C ARG A 304 43.89 -28.05 -23.86
N LYS A 305 44.87 -27.94 -22.96
CA LYS A 305 45.08 -28.92 -21.88
C LYS A 305 43.90 -28.92 -20.91
N LEU A 306 43.39 -27.74 -20.56
CA LEU A 306 42.17 -27.59 -19.76
C LEU A 306 40.95 -28.16 -20.46
N ALA A 307 40.77 -27.88 -21.76
CA ALA A 307 39.65 -28.41 -22.54
C ALA A 307 39.68 -29.95 -22.59
N ARG A 308 40.85 -30.57 -22.83
CA ARG A 308 41.02 -32.02 -22.79
C ARG A 308 40.77 -32.59 -21.40
N SER A 309 41.22 -31.89 -20.34
CA SER A 309 40.97 -32.29 -18.95
C SER A 309 39.47 -32.25 -18.61
N MET A 310 38.77 -31.20 -19.03
CA MET A 310 37.32 -31.09 -18.86
C MET A 310 36.57 -32.16 -19.64
N GLU A 311 36.98 -32.46 -20.87
CA GLU A 311 36.39 -33.53 -21.68
C GLU A 311 36.61 -34.90 -21.03
N SER A 312 37.82 -35.19 -20.54
CA SER A 312 38.13 -36.41 -19.80
C SER A 312 37.32 -36.51 -18.50
N ALA A 313 37.20 -35.42 -17.74
CA ALA A 313 36.38 -35.37 -16.53
C ALA A 313 34.89 -35.60 -16.84
N THR A 314 34.39 -35.00 -17.93
CA THR A 314 33.01 -35.19 -18.40
C THR A 314 32.75 -36.64 -18.81
N GLN A 315 33.70 -37.27 -19.52
CA GLN A 315 33.61 -38.68 -19.89
C GLN A 315 33.64 -39.59 -18.66
N GLY A 316 34.47 -39.29 -17.65
CA GLY A 316 34.54 -40.04 -16.39
C GLY A 316 33.30 -39.89 -15.50
N LEU A 317 32.62 -38.74 -15.54
CA LEU A 317 31.39 -38.49 -14.77
C LEU A 317 30.14 -39.07 -15.44
N ARG A 318 30.16 -39.26 -16.77
CA ARG A 318 29.01 -39.73 -17.56
C ARG A 318 28.37 -41.02 -17.02
N PRO A 319 29.10 -42.06 -16.60
CA PRO A 319 28.51 -43.28 -16.03
C PRO A 319 27.91 -43.08 -14.64
N ARG A 320 28.44 -42.13 -13.85
CA ARG A 320 27.88 -41.78 -12.53
C ARG A 320 26.59 -40.98 -12.69
N LEU A 321 26.56 -40.01 -13.60
CA LEU A 321 25.36 -39.25 -13.94
C LEU A 321 24.26 -40.15 -14.52
N ALA A 322 24.62 -41.14 -15.34
CA ALA A 322 23.67 -42.13 -15.83
C ALA A 322 23.06 -42.98 -14.68
N ARG A 323 23.86 -43.39 -13.70
CA ARG A 323 23.36 -44.12 -12.51
C ARG A 323 22.45 -43.27 -11.63
N ILE A 324 22.80 -42.01 -11.41
CA ILE A 324 21.96 -41.06 -10.66
C ILE A 324 20.63 -40.83 -11.40
N ALA A 325 20.67 -40.66 -12.73
CA ALA A 325 19.44 -40.50 -13.52
C ALA A 325 18.53 -41.74 -13.45
N VAL A 326 19.10 -42.96 -13.43
CA VAL A 326 18.31 -44.19 -13.24
C VAL A 326 17.74 -44.29 -11.82
N ALA A 327 18.51 -43.92 -10.79
CA ALA A 327 18.04 -43.90 -9.41
C ALA A 327 16.91 -42.86 -9.20
N ASP A 328 17.08 -41.64 -9.71
CA ASP A 328 16.06 -40.59 -9.67
C ASP A 328 14.77 -41.00 -10.41
N TRP A 329 14.92 -41.78 -11.49
CA TRP A 329 13.79 -42.32 -12.23
C TRP A 329 13.05 -43.41 -11.43
N SER A 330 13.79 -44.28 -10.72
CA SER A 330 13.20 -45.30 -9.84
C SER A 330 12.48 -44.71 -8.61
N LEU A 331 12.89 -43.52 -8.18
CA LEU A 331 12.28 -42.79 -7.05
C LEU A 331 11.09 -41.91 -7.47
N GLY A 332 10.73 -41.88 -8.75
CA GLY A 332 9.60 -41.07 -9.25
C GLY A 332 9.80 -39.56 -9.13
N LEU A 333 11.04 -39.10 -8.94
CA LEU A 333 11.38 -37.69 -8.70
C LEU A 333 11.29 -36.82 -9.97
N TRP A 334 11.10 -37.43 -11.13
CA TRP A 334 10.92 -36.74 -12.40
C TRP A 334 9.53 -37.03 -12.98
N PRO A 335 8.68 -36.01 -13.20
CA PRO A 335 7.39 -36.21 -13.85
C PRO A 335 7.63 -36.70 -15.27
N ALA A 336 6.86 -37.70 -15.69
CA ALA A 336 6.86 -38.27 -17.04
C ALA A 336 6.29 -37.28 -18.08
N SER A 337 6.94 -36.14 -18.27
CA SER A 337 6.58 -35.15 -19.28
C SER A 337 7.49 -35.31 -20.50
N GLY A 338 7.27 -36.36 -21.29
CA GLY A 338 7.88 -36.38 -22.63
C GLY A 338 8.05 -37.72 -23.36
N ARG A 339 7.20 -38.73 -23.17
CA ARG A 339 7.19 -39.88 -24.10
C ARG A 339 5.94 -39.86 -24.98
N ARG A 340 6.01 -39.04 -26.03
CA ARG A 340 5.15 -39.13 -27.21
C ARG A 340 5.86 -40.02 -28.23
N GLY A 341 5.29 -41.19 -28.51
CA GLY A 341 5.51 -41.92 -29.76
C GLY A 341 6.52 -43.06 -29.73
N GLY A 342 5.99 -44.28 -29.89
CA GLY A 342 6.61 -45.35 -30.68
C GLY A 342 7.66 -46.21 -29.99
N GLN A 343 7.25 -47.38 -29.49
CA GLN A 343 7.68 -48.67 -30.07
C GLN A 343 7.00 -49.84 -29.35
N SER A 344 6.34 -50.61 -30.19
CA SER A 344 5.81 -51.97 -30.05
C SER A 344 6.79 -53.00 -29.51
N GLY A 345 6.23 -54.00 -28.80
CA GLY A 345 6.82 -55.33 -28.56
C GLY A 345 6.56 -55.77 -27.13
N GLY A 346 5.91 -56.88 -26.82
CA GLY A 346 5.27 -57.94 -27.58
C GLY A 346 4.68 -58.90 -26.54
N GLN A 347 3.43 -59.29 -26.71
CA GLN A 347 2.78 -60.28 -25.83
C GLN A 347 2.24 -61.41 -26.71
N PRO A 348 2.69 -62.66 -26.54
CA PRO A 348 2.19 -63.80 -27.31
C PRO A 348 0.85 -64.34 -26.73
N PRO A 349 0.13 -65.19 -27.49
CA PRO A 349 -1.32 -65.12 -27.57
C PRO A 349 -2.05 -66.09 -26.64
N ALA A 350 -3.26 -65.71 -26.23
CA ALA A 350 -4.29 -66.65 -25.78
C ALA A 350 -5.47 -66.62 -26.75
N SER A 351 -5.63 -67.75 -27.44
CA SER A 351 -6.80 -68.30 -28.12
C SER A 351 -8.16 -67.59 -27.96
N GLY A 352 -8.72 -67.17 -29.10
CA GLY A 352 -9.97 -67.74 -29.64
C GLY A 352 -11.32 -67.19 -29.14
N ARG A 353 -11.95 -66.33 -29.96
CA ARG A 353 -13.36 -66.48 -30.42
C ARG A 353 -13.69 -65.39 -31.47
N PRO A 354 -14.26 -65.69 -32.65
CA PRO A 354 -14.72 -64.66 -33.58
C PRO A 354 -16.13 -64.17 -33.21
N PRO A 355 -16.37 -62.85 -33.08
CA PRO A 355 -17.72 -62.31 -33.11
C PRO A 355 -18.17 -61.97 -34.54
N ALA A 356 -19.47 -62.18 -34.76
CA ALA A 356 -20.23 -62.00 -35.99
C ALA A 356 -20.24 -60.54 -36.52
N PRO A 357 -20.55 -60.33 -37.82
CA PRO A 357 -20.52 -59.02 -38.46
C PRO A 357 -21.62 -58.08 -37.94
N ALA A 358 -21.21 -56.87 -37.53
CA ALA A 358 -22.10 -55.77 -37.19
C ALA A 358 -22.73 -55.16 -38.45
N GLY A 359 -24.05 -54.94 -38.38
CA GLY A 359 -24.85 -54.32 -39.44
C GLY A 359 -24.57 -52.82 -39.65
N PRO A 360 -25.18 -52.22 -40.69
CA PRO A 360 -24.82 -50.90 -41.19
C PRO A 360 -25.20 -49.74 -40.26
N ALA A 361 -24.28 -48.79 -40.17
CA ALA A 361 -24.37 -47.58 -39.37
C ALA A 361 -25.51 -46.64 -39.80
N SER A 362 -26.23 -46.11 -38.82
CA SER A 362 -27.17 -44.99 -39.01
C SER A 362 -26.43 -43.68 -39.31
N PRO A 363 -26.97 -42.80 -40.17
CA PRO A 363 -26.35 -41.52 -40.49
C PRO A 363 -26.44 -40.51 -39.32
N PRO A 364 -25.48 -39.57 -39.23
CA PRO A 364 -25.42 -38.59 -38.14
C PRO A 364 -26.53 -37.53 -38.24
N PRO A 365 -27.02 -37.00 -37.09
CA PRO A 365 -28.08 -36.01 -37.05
C PRO A 365 -27.63 -34.63 -37.52
N GLU A 366 -28.57 -33.96 -38.21
CA GLU A 366 -28.47 -32.63 -38.80
C GLU A 366 -28.32 -31.53 -37.72
N PRO A 367 -27.47 -30.51 -37.93
CA PRO A 367 -27.24 -29.45 -36.95
C PRO A 367 -28.43 -28.48 -36.84
N PRO A 368 -28.77 -28.00 -35.63
CA PRO A 368 -29.92 -27.12 -35.43
C PRO A 368 -29.67 -25.69 -35.95
N GLU A 369 -30.71 -25.12 -36.55
CA GLU A 369 -30.76 -23.74 -37.04
C GLU A 369 -30.50 -22.68 -35.94
N PRO A 370 -29.82 -21.56 -36.28
CA PRO A 370 -29.57 -20.48 -35.35
C PRO A 370 -30.84 -19.66 -35.03
N PRO A 371 -31.04 -19.24 -33.76
CA PRO A 371 -32.23 -18.50 -33.36
C PRO A 371 -32.28 -17.08 -33.93
N ALA A 372 -33.49 -16.68 -34.31
CA ALA A 372 -33.82 -15.39 -34.90
C ALA A 372 -33.43 -14.18 -34.00
N THR A 373 -32.85 -13.18 -34.64
CA THR A 373 -32.45 -11.89 -34.04
C THR A 373 -33.69 -11.11 -33.55
N PRO A 374 -33.75 -10.66 -32.29
CA PRO A 374 -34.88 -9.85 -31.82
C PRO A 374 -34.82 -8.40 -32.37
N PRO A 375 -35.98 -7.77 -32.65
CA PRO A 375 -36.03 -6.44 -33.26
C PRO A 375 -35.52 -5.33 -32.31
N ARG A 376 -34.73 -4.42 -32.90
CA ARG A 376 -34.21 -3.20 -32.24
C ARG A 376 -35.34 -2.30 -31.76
N ARG A 377 -35.39 -2.03 -30.44
CA ARG A 377 -36.23 -0.98 -29.84
C ARG A 377 -35.79 0.43 -30.30
N PRO A 378 -36.70 1.34 -30.65
CA PRO A 378 -36.37 2.70 -31.06
C PRO A 378 -35.92 3.58 -29.89
N ALA A 379 -34.97 4.47 -30.17
CA ALA A 379 -34.23 5.31 -29.21
C ALA A 379 -35.03 6.47 -28.57
N ALA A 380 -36.37 6.51 -28.71
CA ALA A 380 -37.20 7.64 -28.28
C ALA A 380 -37.39 7.78 -26.76
N GLY A 381 -37.05 6.76 -25.96
CA GLY A 381 -37.30 6.75 -24.51
C GLY A 381 -36.33 7.58 -23.64
N ARG A 382 -35.14 7.94 -24.15
CA ARG A 382 -34.11 8.62 -23.34
C ARG A 382 -34.28 10.14 -23.26
N GLN A 383 -35.06 10.75 -24.15
CA GLN A 383 -35.22 12.21 -24.21
C GLN A 383 -36.25 12.70 -23.17
N ARG A 384 -37.36 11.99 -22.99
CA ARG A 384 -38.39 12.33 -21.99
C ARG A 384 -37.89 12.31 -20.55
N HIS A 385 -36.93 11.44 -20.23
CA HIS A 385 -36.39 11.35 -18.87
C HIS A 385 -35.46 12.52 -18.49
N ARG A 386 -34.85 13.20 -19.49
CA ARG A 386 -34.00 14.38 -19.28
C ARG A 386 -34.83 15.67 -19.10
N GLU A 387 -35.96 15.78 -19.79
CA GLU A 387 -36.87 16.91 -19.62
C GLU A 387 -37.61 16.89 -18.27
N GLY A 388 -38.01 15.71 -17.79
CA GLY A 388 -38.60 15.56 -16.45
C GLY A 388 -37.67 16.04 -15.32
N ARG A 389 -36.36 15.73 -15.41
CA ARG A 389 -35.37 16.22 -14.43
C ARG A 389 -35.12 17.72 -14.50
N ARG A 390 -35.26 18.36 -15.67
CA ARG A 390 -35.16 19.83 -15.79
C ARG A 390 -36.36 20.55 -15.19
N ARG A 391 -37.57 19.99 -15.32
CA ARG A 391 -38.78 20.58 -14.71
C ARG A 391 -38.78 20.46 -13.18
N LEU A 392 -38.34 19.33 -12.63
CA LEU A 392 -38.20 19.17 -11.18
C LEU A 392 -37.15 20.10 -10.56
N ARG A 393 -36.07 20.40 -11.29
CA ARG A 393 -35.04 21.33 -10.81
C ARG A 393 -35.50 22.79 -10.82
N ARG A 394 -36.37 23.19 -11.75
CA ARG A 394 -36.97 24.54 -11.78
C ARG A 394 -38.05 24.73 -10.72
N ALA A 395 -38.82 23.67 -10.40
CA ALA A 395 -39.80 23.73 -9.32
C ALA A 395 -39.13 23.89 -7.93
N ALA A 396 -37.97 23.28 -7.72
CA ALA A 396 -37.22 23.39 -6.45
C ALA A 396 -36.54 24.75 -6.23
N GLU A 397 -36.49 25.62 -7.25
CA GLU A 397 -35.81 26.93 -7.18
C GLU A 397 -36.80 28.09 -7.00
N GLY A 398 -38.11 27.84 -7.11
CA GLY A 398 -39.19 28.84 -7.01
C GLY A 398 -39.66 29.19 -5.60
N ASP A 399 -39.49 28.30 -4.61
CA ASP A 399 -40.06 28.47 -3.26
C ASP A 399 -39.05 28.94 -2.20
N ARG A 400 -38.22 29.94 -2.53
CA ARG A 400 -37.48 30.69 -1.50
C ARG A 400 -38.26 31.96 -1.14
N PRO A 401 -38.84 32.06 0.07
CA PRO A 401 -39.51 33.29 0.49
C PRO A 401 -38.50 34.43 0.54
N ALA A 402 -38.92 35.57 -0.03
CA ALA A 402 -38.16 36.80 -0.10
C ALA A 402 -37.79 37.30 1.30
N ALA A 403 -36.57 36.99 1.74
CA ALA A 403 -35.95 37.64 2.88
C ALA A 403 -35.64 39.10 2.49
N VAL A 404 -36.26 40.02 3.22
CA VAL A 404 -36.04 41.46 3.22
C VAL A 404 -34.55 41.79 3.10
N ARG A 405 -34.16 42.44 2.00
CA ARG A 405 -32.83 43.04 1.80
C ARG A 405 -32.69 44.27 2.71
N PRO A 406 -31.76 44.31 3.68
CA PRO A 406 -31.35 45.58 4.24
C PRO A 406 -30.48 46.32 3.21
N ALA A 407 -30.81 47.59 2.97
CA ALA A 407 -29.97 48.51 2.22
C ALA A 407 -28.60 48.65 2.91
N GLY A 408 -27.54 48.22 2.23
CA GLY A 408 -26.19 48.20 2.80
C GLY A 408 -25.12 47.99 1.72
N GLY A 409 -25.19 48.77 0.64
CA GLY A 409 -24.29 48.69 -0.51
C GLY A 409 -22.88 49.26 -0.30
N GLN A 410 -22.59 49.96 0.80
CA GLN A 410 -21.30 50.64 0.99
C GLN A 410 -20.29 49.88 1.88
N ALA A 411 -20.70 48.87 2.65
CA ALA A 411 -19.79 48.19 3.59
C ALA A 411 -18.88 47.13 2.95
N ARG A 412 -19.20 46.64 1.73
CA ARG A 412 -18.37 45.60 1.07
C ARG A 412 -17.16 46.15 0.33
N GLN A 413 -17.20 47.41 -0.11
CA GLN A 413 -16.10 48.00 -0.87
C GLN A 413 -14.91 48.36 0.04
N GLY A 414 -15.17 48.89 1.24
CA GLY A 414 -14.12 49.16 2.24
C GLY A 414 -13.41 47.91 2.79
N GLN A 415 -14.06 46.73 2.74
CA GLN A 415 -13.45 45.49 3.21
C GLN A 415 -12.51 44.85 2.16
N GLN A 416 -12.76 45.11 0.87
CA GLN A 416 -11.85 44.72 -0.22
C GLN A 416 -10.62 45.64 -0.26
N ASP A 417 -10.80 46.94 -0.07
CA ASP A 417 -9.69 47.91 -0.02
C ASP A 417 -8.75 47.67 1.16
N HIS A 418 -9.28 47.26 2.32
CA HIS A 418 -8.45 46.94 3.48
C HIS A 418 -7.63 45.66 3.28
N GLY A 419 -8.19 44.67 2.59
CA GLY A 419 -7.47 43.44 2.21
C GLY A 419 -6.35 43.70 1.21
N GLN A 420 -6.59 44.56 0.23
CA GLN A 420 -5.56 44.93 -0.76
C GLN A 420 -4.44 45.77 -0.16
N ARG A 421 -4.74 46.68 0.78
CA ARG A 421 -3.72 47.46 1.50
C ARG A 421 -2.85 46.60 2.42
N LEU A 422 -3.42 45.57 3.06
CA LEU A 422 -2.63 44.64 3.88
C LEU A 422 -1.75 43.73 3.01
N ALA A 423 -2.24 43.31 1.85
CA ALA A 423 -1.43 42.56 0.89
C ALA A 423 -0.27 43.40 0.33
N GLN A 424 -0.51 44.66 -0.03
CA GLN A 424 0.53 45.58 -0.50
C GLN A 424 1.56 45.92 0.58
N ARG A 425 1.15 46.06 1.85
CA ARG A 425 2.10 46.24 2.97
C ARG A 425 2.98 45.01 3.19
N ALA A 426 2.41 43.81 3.09
CA ALA A 426 3.18 42.57 3.19
C ALA A 426 4.19 42.42 2.03
N SER A 427 3.83 42.85 0.82
CA SER A 427 4.75 42.89 -0.32
C SER A 427 5.89 43.91 -0.16
N GLN A 428 5.64 45.02 0.53
CA GLN A 428 6.65 46.06 0.77
C GLN A 428 7.61 45.70 1.92
N GLU A 429 7.12 45.04 2.98
CA GLU A 429 7.96 44.57 4.08
C GLU A 429 8.91 43.41 3.66
N GLU A 430 8.61 42.68 2.58
CA GLU A 430 9.47 41.60 2.08
C GLU A 430 10.68 42.11 1.26
N VAL A 431 10.70 43.40 0.88
CA VAL A 431 11.79 44.01 0.09
C VAL A 431 12.82 44.75 0.96
N GLU A 432 12.50 45.09 2.22
CA GLU A 432 13.38 45.88 3.10
C GLU A 432 13.93 45.12 4.33
N ALA A 433 13.91 43.79 4.34
CA ALA A 433 14.58 43.04 5.41
C ALA A 433 16.11 42.96 5.17
N PRO A 434 16.97 43.53 6.05
CA PRO A 434 18.41 43.45 5.91
C PRO A 434 18.88 42.00 6.11
N ARG A 435 19.67 41.49 5.14
CA ARG A 435 20.28 40.14 5.10
C ARG A 435 21.30 39.86 6.23
N GLY A 436 21.24 40.54 7.37
CA GLY A 436 22.27 40.49 8.42
C GLY A 436 21.97 39.63 9.66
N ALA A 437 20.75 39.14 9.87
CA ALA A 437 20.36 38.57 11.17
C ALA A 437 20.33 37.03 11.26
N ALA A 438 20.60 36.29 10.18
CA ALA A 438 20.46 34.83 10.17
C ALA A 438 21.68 34.05 10.74
N ASN A 439 22.82 34.70 10.96
CA ASN A 439 24.05 34.02 11.42
C ASN A 439 24.33 34.18 12.93
N ALA A 440 23.50 34.91 13.69
CA ALA A 440 23.77 35.17 15.11
C ALA A 440 23.16 34.14 16.09
N TRP A 441 22.31 33.22 15.62
CA TRP A 441 21.56 32.31 16.50
C TRP A 441 22.14 30.89 16.63
N THR A 442 23.08 30.51 15.78
CA THR A 442 23.75 29.19 15.82
C THR A 442 25.05 29.17 16.63
N ALA A 443 25.55 30.32 17.09
CA ALA A 443 26.82 30.41 17.83
C ALA A 443 26.70 30.33 19.38
N ARG A 444 25.50 30.09 19.94
CA ARG A 444 25.25 30.22 21.40
C ARG A 444 24.92 28.92 22.15
N ARG A 445 25.39 27.77 21.66
CA ARG A 445 25.42 26.49 22.42
C ARG A 445 26.64 25.65 22.04
N ALA A 446 27.83 26.16 22.33
CA ALA A 446 28.99 25.31 22.54
C ALA A 446 29.02 24.93 24.04
N PRO A 447 28.97 23.64 24.41
CA PRO A 447 29.32 23.23 25.77
C PRO A 447 30.82 23.43 25.98
N GLY A 448 31.18 24.18 27.03
CA GLY A 448 32.57 24.36 27.44
C GLY A 448 33.22 23.06 27.91
N PRO A 449 34.56 22.99 27.92
CA PRO A 449 35.30 21.79 28.31
C PRO A 449 35.20 21.55 29.82
N SER A 450 34.75 20.36 30.22
CA SER A 450 35.04 19.83 31.56
C SER A 450 36.45 19.24 31.56
N PRO A 451 37.25 19.48 32.61
CA PRO A 451 38.57 18.89 32.75
C PRO A 451 38.47 17.49 33.38
N GLU A 452 39.59 16.77 33.29
CA GLU A 452 39.94 15.56 34.06
C GLU A 452 39.44 14.20 33.54
N GLY A 453 40.31 13.58 32.75
CA GLY A 453 41.07 12.44 33.25
C GLY A 453 40.31 11.15 33.55
N ARG A 454 40.07 10.34 32.51
CA ARG A 454 40.01 8.88 32.65
C ARG A 454 40.52 8.20 31.39
N THR A 455 41.70 7.60 31.54
CA THR A 455 42.29 6.63 30.63
C THR A 455 41.33 5.46 30.43
N SER A 456 40.71 5.38 29.26
CA SER A 456 39.99 4.19 28.80
C SER A 456 40.75 3.62 27.60
N ILE A 457 41.40 2.49 27.84
CA ILE A 457 42.07 1.66 26.86
C ILE A 457 40.95 1.02 26.01
N MET A 458 40.74 1.51 24.79
CA MET A 458 39.96 0.79 23.78
C MET A 458 40.88 -0.12 22.95
N PRO A 459 40.45 -1.36 22.64
CA PRO A 459 41.23 -2.29 21.84
C PRO A 459 41.19 -1.88 20.36
N THR A 460 42.37 -1.75 19.77
CA THR A 460 42.57 -1.62 18.33
C THR A 460 42.11 -2.91 17.64
N HIS A 461 40.95 -2.87 16.99
CA HIS A 461 40.59 -3.87 15.98
C HIS A 461 41.50 -3.65 14.76
N HIS A 462 42.45 -4.55 14.56
CA HIS A 462 43.22 -4.66 13.31
C HIS A 462 42.25 -4.93 12.15
N ALA A 463 42.02 -3.93 11.32
CA ALA A 463 41.36 -4.11 10.03
C ALA A 463 42.29 -4.92 9.11
N LEU A 464 41.75 -6.00 8.52
CA LEU A 464 42.44 -6.80 7.50
C LEU A 464 42.73 -5.91 6.28
N PRO A 465 43.97 -5.91 5.75
CA PRO A 465 44.30 -5.13 4.57
C PRO A 465 43.50 -5.64 3.36
N GLY A 466 42.63 -4.79 2.81
CA GLY A 466 41.89 -5.05 1.56
C GLY A 466 40.36 -4.94 1.62
N GLN A 467 39.75 -4.71 2.78
CA GLN A 467 38.31 -4.40 2.84
C GLN A 467 38.06 -2.89 2.70
N PRO A 468 37.27 -2.44 1.72
CA PRO A 468 36.86 -1.04 1.66
C PRO A 468 35.99 -0.72 2.89
N PRO A 469 36.04 0.53 3.41
CA PRO A 469 35.23 0.92 4.55
C PRO A 469 33.74 0.74 4.21
N PRO A 470 32.91 0.36 5.21
CA PRO A 470 31.50 0.01 4.99
C PRO A 470 30.66 1.17 4.39
N ASP A 471 31.17 2.40 4.45
CA ASP A 471 30.50 3.61 3.99
C ASP A 471 31.13 4.21 2.71
N ALA A 472 31.94 3.45 1.97
CA ALA A 472 32.55 3.94 0.73
C ALA A 472 31.47 4.27 -0.33
N PRO A 473 31.41 5.50 -0.86
CA PRO A 473 30.42 5.87 -1.88
C PRO A 473 30.63 5.02 -3.14
N ALA A 474 29.53 4.63 -3.81
CA ALA A 474 29.52 3.68 -4.93
C ALA A 474 30.52 4.03 -6.07
N GLY A 475 30.83 5.32 -6.26
CA GLY A 475 31.85 5.77 -7.21
C GLY A 475 33.29 5.37 -6.88
N GLN A 476 33.59 5.03 -5.61
CA GLN A 476 34.91 4.60 -5.15
C GLN A 476 35.14 3.10 -5.37
N LEU A 477 34.07 2.29 -5.28
CA LEU A 477 34.09 0.86 -5.60
C LEU A 477 34.31 0.61 -7.11
N LEU A 478 33.72 1.46 -7.96
CA LEU A 478 33.95 1.44 -9.41
C LEU A 478 35.40 1.75 -9.82
N ARG A 479 36.15 2.51 -9.01
CA ARG A 479 37.57 2.79 -9.26
C ARG A 479 38.50 1.63 -8.87
N MET A 480 38.02 0.68 -8.06
CA MET A 480 38.83 -0.46 -7.61
C MET A 480 38.82 -1.64 -8.59
N ASN A 481 38.17 -1.50 -9.76
CA ASN A 481 38.15 -2.50 -10.83
C ASN A 481 37.76 -3.92 -10.37
N VAL A 482 36.93 -4.01 -9.32
CA VAL A 482 36.32 -5.25 -8.86
C VAL A 482 35.13 -5.50 -9.76
N ASP A 483 35.25 -6.44 -10.70
CA ASP A 483 34.18 -6.83 -11.60
C ASP A 483 33.25 -7.80 -10.86
N PRO A 484 32.05 -7.38 -10.41
CA PRO A 484 31.19 -8.28 -9.68
C PRO A 484 30.58 -9.27 -10.67
N THR A 485 31.11 -10.50 -10.70
CA THR A 485 30.43 -11.63 -11.35
C THR A 485 29.12 -11.91 -10.62
N VAL A 486 28.08 -11.19 -11.00
CA VAL A 486 26.71 -11.44 -10.55
C VAL A 486 26.19 -12.63 -11.35
N ILE A 487 26.11 -13.78 -10.70
CA ILE A 487 25.39 -14.96 -11.23
C ILE A 487 23.95 -14.50 -11.50
N GLN A 488 23.59 -14.30 -12.77
CA GLN A 488 22.23 -13.90 -13.11
C GLN A 488 21.27 -15.08 -12.89
N PRO A 489 20.34 -15.00 -11.94
CA PRO A 489 19.39 -16.09 -11.71
C PRO A 489 18.52 -16.29 -12.95
N ARG A 490 18.35 -17.56 -13.34
CA ARG A 490 17.51 -17.98 -14.46
C ARG A 490 16.06 -17.58 -14.15
N ARG A 491 15.47 -16.72 -14.99
CA ARG A 491 14.17 -16.10 -14.68
C ARG A 491 13.01 -17.06 -14.92
N VAL A 492 12.22 -17.28 -13.87
CA VAL A 492 10.97 -18.04 -13.89
C VAL A 492 9.82 -17.10 -14.28
N PRO A 493 8.89 -17.49 -15.18
CA PRO A 493 7.80 -16.62 -15.64
C PRO A 493 6.65 -16.52 -14.62
N TRP A 494 6.91 -15.93 -13.45
CA TRP A 494 5.97 -15.85 -12.32
C TRP A 494 4.59 -15.28 -12.64
N THR A 495 4.45 -14.39 -13.64
CA THR A 495 3.14 -13.93 -14.15
C THR A 495 2.26 -15.07 -14.63
N LEU A 496 2.84 -16.01 -15.38
CA LEU A 496 2.10 -17.12 -15.98
C LEU A 496 1.75 -18.15 -14.91
N ILE A 497 2.66 -18.39 -13.97
CA ILE A 497 2.42 -19.30 -12.85
C ILE A 497 1.31 -18.74 -11.95
N LEU A 498 1.36 -17.46 -11.58
CA LEU A 498 0.32 -16.84 -10.77
C LEU A 498 -1.05 -16.80 -11.48
N ALA A 499 -1.07 -16.56 -12.79
CA ALA A 499 -2.31 -16.61 -13.57
C ALA A 499 -2.87 -18.04 -13.66
N ALA A 500 -2.00 -19.04 -13.84
CA ALA A 500 -2.39 -20.45 -13.87
C ALA A 500 -2.94 -20.91 -12.52
N ASP A 501 -2.28 -20.55 -11.41
CA ASP A 501 -2.76 -20.89 -10.07
C ASP A 501 -4.09 -20.20 -9.74
N LEU A 502 -4.26 -18.92 -10.11
CA LEU A 502 -5.52 -18.21 -9.90
C LEU A 502 -6.67 -18.86 -10.70
N VAL A 503 -6.41 -19.26 -11.95
CA VAL A 503 -7.37 -20.02 -12.76
C VAL A 503 -7.67 -21.37 -12.10
N GLY A 504 -6.66 -22.04 -11.55
CA GLY A 504 -6.83 -23.30 -10.80
C GLY A 504 -7.71 -23.14 -9.56
N VAL A 505 -7.50 -22.09 -8.76
CA VAL A 505 -8.33 -21.79 -7.57
C VAL A 505 -9.78 -21.51 -7.98
N LEU A 506 -10.00 -20.72 -9.03
CA LEU A 506 -11.35 -20.42 -9.53
C LEU A 506 -12.04 -21.66 -10.11
N ALA A 507 -11.30 -22.51 -10.81
CA ALA A 507 -11.82 -23.78 -11.33
C ALA A 507 -12.19 -24.72 -10.19
N ALA A 508 -11.31 -24.90 -9.18
CA ALA A 508 -11.60 -25.70 -8.00
C ALA A 508 -12.81 -25.18 -7.22
N LEU A 509 -12.95 -23.86 -7.07
CA LEU A 509 -14.12 -23.25 -6.45
C LEU A 509 -15.41 -23.55 -7.25
N ALA A 510 -15.39 -23.38 -8.56
CA ALA A 510 -16.54 -23.64 -9.42
C ALA A 510 -16.94 -25.13 -9.40
N THR A 511 -15.96 -26.04 -9.45
CA THR A 511 -16.19 -27.49 -9.33
C THR A 511 -16.73 -27.86 -7.95
N GLY A 512 -16.19 -27.27 -6.87
CA GLY A 512 -16.68 -27.50 -5.51
C GLY A 512 -18.13 -27.04 -5.32
N LEU A 513 -18.49 -25.90 -5.91
CA LEU A 513 -19.85 -25.35 -5.89
C LEU A 513 -20.83 -26.23 -6.67
N ALA A 514 -20.46 -26.63 -7.89
CA ALA A 514 -21.28 -27.51 -8.73
C ALA A 514 -21.49 -28.89 -8.07
N ALA A 515 -20.42 -29.48 -7.52
CA ALA A 515 -20.50 -30.73 -6.77
C ALA A 515 -21.40 -30.61 -5.53
N ARG A 516 -21.34 -29.47 -4.82
CA ARG A 516 -22.17 -29.24 -3.64
C ARG A 516 -23.66 -29.15 -4.01
N LEU A 517 -23.98 -28.48 -5.11
CA LEU A 517 -25.34 -28.39 -5.64
C LEU A 517 -25.88 -29.74 -6.13
N ALA A 518 -25.00 -30.62 -6.60
CA ALA A 518 -25.33 -31.98 -7.03
C ALA A 518 -25.33 -33.02 -5.88
N GLY A 519 -25.04 -32.63 -4.64
CA GLY A 519 -25.01 -33.54 -3.48
C GLY A 519 -23.74 -34.41 -3.37
N HIS A 520 -22.69 -34.14 -4.16
CA HIS A 520 -21.44 -34.92 -4.15
C HIS A 520 -20.43 -34.39 -3.13
N LEU A 521 -20.60 -34.78 -1.86
CA LEU A 521 -19.77 -34.30 -0.73
C LEU A 521 -18.26 -34.60 -0.89
N THR A 522 -17.91 -35.77 -1.43
CA THR A 522 -16.51 -36.16 -1.66
C THR A 522 -15.82 -35.26 -2.68
N VAL A 523 -16.49 -34.93 -3.78
CA VAL A 523 -15.97 -34.04 -4.82
C VAL A 523 -15.83 -32.60 -4.29
N THR A 524 -16.77 -32.14 -3.45
CA THR A 524 -16.65 -30.84 -2.77
C THR A 524 -15.45 -30.80 -1.82
N ALA A 525 -15.22 -31.87 -1.04
CA ALA A 525 -14.07 -31.94 -0.13
C ALA A 525 -12.73 -31.95 -0.89
N VAL A 526 -12.62 -32.73 -1.96
CA VAL A 526 -11.43 -32.76 -2.83
C VAL A 526 -11.17 -31.41 -3.47
N ALA A 527 -12.22 -30.74 -3.97
CA ALA A 527 -12.11 -29.40 -4.53
C ALA A 527 -11.62 -28.37 -3.47
N GLY A 528 -12.10 -28.46 -2.24
CA GLY A 528 -11.63 -27.65 -1.11
C GLY A 528 -10.15 -27.86 -0.82
N ILE A 529 -9.69 -29.12 -0.75
CA ILE A 529 -8.28 -29.47 -0.54
C ILE A 529 -7.40 -28.91 -1.67
N VAL A 530 -7.81 -29.09 -2.93
CA VAL A 530 -7.09 -28.53 -4.09
C VAL A 530 -7.01 -27.01 -4.01
N MET A 531 -8.08 -26.35 -3.59
CA MET A 531 -8.10 -24.89 -3.43
C MET A 531 -7.14 -24.41 -2.34
N VAL A 532 -7.05 -25.14 -1.22
CA VAL A 532 -6.08 -24.87 -0.13
C VAL A 532 -4.66 -25.09 -0.62
N LEU A 533 -4.38 -26.21 -1.29
CA LEU A 533 -3.04 -26.50 -1.82
C LEU A 533 -2.58 -25.46 -2.86
N LEU A 534 -3.48 -25.05 -3.76
CA LEU A 534 -3.20 -23.96 -4.71
C LEU A 534 -3.01 -22.61 -4.01
N GLY A 535 -3.77 -22.33 -2.95
CA GLY A 535 -3.57 -21.13 -2.12
C GLY A 535 -2.20 -21.12 -1.42
N VAL A 536 -1.79 -22.26 -0.87
CA VAL A 536 -0.47 -22.45 -0.26
C VAL A 536 0.65 -22.37 -1.30
N ALA A 537 0.43 -22.86 -2.52
CA ALA A 537 1.39 -22.74 -3.64
C ALA A 537 1.50 -21.29 -4.17
N LEU A 538 0.39 -20.54 -4.17
CA LEU A 538 0.35 -19.11 -4.51
C LEU A 538 1.17 -18.26 -3.52
N PHE A 539 1.34 -18.72 -2.28
CA PHE A 539 2.04 -18.01 -1.23
C PHE A 539 3.52 -17.73 -1.56
N PRO A 540 4.39 -18.72 -1.87
CA PRO A 540 5.77 -18.47 -2.28
C PRO A 540 5.85 -17.68 -3.59
N ILE A 541 4.92 -17.86 -4.53
CA ILE A 541 4.92 -17.13 -5.82
C ILE A 541 4.62 -15.63 -5.60
N THR A 542 3.64 -15.33 -4.75
CA THR A 542 3.29 -13.94 -4.40
C THR A 542 4.39 -13.29 -3.57
N THR A 543 4.95 -13.98 -2.59
CA THR A 543 6.09 -13.46 -1.82
C THR A 543 7.34 -13.28 -2.68
N HIS A 544 7.64 -14.16 -3.64
CA HIS A 544 8.82 -13.99 -4.49
C HIS A 544 8.67 -12.83 -5.48
N ARG A 545 7.49 -12.63 -6.09
CA ARG A 545 7.20 -11.42 -6.87
C ARG A 545 7.22 -10.13 -6.05
N GLU A 546 7.07 -10.26 -4.73
CA GLU A 546 7.12 -9.16 -3.77
C GLU A 546 8.57 -8.84 -3.35
N MET A 547 9.53 -9.73 -3.61
CA MET A 547 10.97 -9.51 -3.42
C MET A 547 11.68 -8.99 -4.68
N ASP A 548 11.14 -9.29 -5.87
CA ASP A 548 11.65 -8.82 -7.18
C ASP A 548 11.22 -7.36 -7.52
N ARG A 549 10.46 -6.69 -6.66
CA ARG A 549 10.04 -5.29 -6.78
C ARG A 549 10.57 -4.48 -5.62
#